data_AF-A0A4Q6BRB0-F1
#
_entry.id   AF-A0A4Q6BRB0-F1
#
_cell.length_a   1.000
_cell.length_b   1.000
_cell.length_c   1.000
_cell.angle_alpha   90.00
_cell.angle_beta   90.00
_cell.angle_gamma   90.00
#
_symmetry.space_group_name_H-M   'P 1'
#
loop_
_entity.id
_entity.type
_entity.pdbx_description
1 polymer ?
#
loop_
_entity_poly.entity_id
_entity_poly.type
_entity_poly.pdbx_seq_one_letter_code
_entity_poly.pdbx_strand_id
1 'polypeptide(L)'
;MRFVLILALSFLYSCSRSENSSLTSEHSIAKLSNLDFALLIPFLEWPALIDKVPSLKGADTTEGSPFLAPGTLAAIDGRLRFPKFDSQVDNLHLSAIRFQPCANLAQVKPSIDSCLPEMRIVWQSLERDEPDSTKLVGLDRNIHTSYKLSPLEFREVVRELRALKRSSNYDDTNLPLLAHPIMLKEGLESPYLAGILKIVDRYANAEHLTSVAAQVNASIRGRWPMTLVSVQDGKVLDGPLPIFGDQNVFVQELSSFDVTEIDAPDFIAPIKDDIFLFPSDISKLTPANQTIVRQNIVNATHRFENPLLENPNTADCASCHMARIVRERFIDRFPDLQAGAKDFYTNTRWNLERENTVSSTHASLQLFSFMGEYFVSQRVINESAMDV
;
A
#
# COMPACT_ATOMS: atom_id res chain seq x y z
N MET A 1 -73.35 -34.39 -45.73
CA MET A 1 -73.60 -34.35 -44.27
C MET A 1 -72.49 -35.11 -43.57
N ARG A 2 -71.85 -34.44 -42.60
CA ARG A 2 -70.86 -34.84 -41.59
C ARG A 2 -70.32 -36.28 -41.57
N PHE A 3 -68.99 -36.41 -41.66
CA PHE A 3 -68.22 -37.44 -40.97
C PHE A 3 -67.04 -36.77 -40.25
N VAL A 4 -66.92 -37.04 -38.95
CA VAL A 4 -65.86 -36.56 -38.04
C VAL A 4 -64.80 -37.64 -37.95
N LEU A 5 -63.53 -37.28 -38.19
CA LEU A 5 -62.37 -38.14 -38.07
C LEU A 5 -61.74 -37.95 -36.68
N ILE A 6 -61.59 -39.03 -35.92
CA ILE A 6 -60.85 -39.09 -34.65
C ILE A 6 -59.43 -39.58 -34.99
N LEU A 7 -58.40 -38.79 -34.64
CA LEU A 7 -57.00 -39.22 -34.68
C LEU A 7 -56.49 -39.37 -33.24
N ALA A 8 -56.07 -40.58 -32.89
CA ALA A 8 -55.39 -40.90 -31.65
C ALA A 8 -53.89 -40.60 -31.79
N LEU A 9 -53.36 -39.75 -30.89
CA LEU A 9 -51.91 -39.56 -30.71
C LEU A 9 -51.44 -40.42 -29.53
N SER A 10 -50.58 -41.39 -29.81
CA SER A 10 -49.91 -42.22 -28.82
C SER A 10 -48.73 -41.46 -28.20
N PHE A 11 -48.74 -41.36 -26.88
CA PHE A 11 -47.61 -40.98 -26.04
C PHE A 11 -46.49 -42.02 -26.11
N LEU A 12 -45.27 -41.60 -26.45
CA LEU A 12 -44.05 -42.35 -26.14
C LEU A 12 -43.20 -41.52 -25.18
N TYR A 13 -43.19 -41.97 -23.93
CA TYR A 13 -42.29 -41.59 -22.85
C TYR A 13 -40.84 -41.92 -23.25
N SER A 14 -39.99 -40.91 -23.44
CA SER A 14 -38.53 -41.07 -23.37
C SER A 14 -38.07 -40.76 -21.96
N CYS A 15 -37.56 -41.77 -21.27
CA CYS A 15 -36.86 -41.63 -20.00
C CYS A 15 -35.51 -40.92 -20.25
N SER A 16 -35.41 -39.63 -19.91
CA SER A 16 -34.13 -38.95 -19.78
C SER A 16 -33.43 -39.46 -18.52
N ARG A 17 -32.38 -40.27 -18.69
CA ARG A 17 -31.41 -40.57 -17.63
C ARG A 17 -30.74 -39.25 -17.24
N SER A 18 -31.04 -38.77 -16.04
CA SER A 18 -30.27 -37.76 -15.33
C SER A 18 -28.89 -38.36 -15.05
N GLU A 19 -27.89 -37.97 -15.85
CA GLU A 19 -26.50 -38.11 -15.46
C GLU A 19 -26.26 -37.12 -14.32
N ASN A 20 -26.33 -37.62 -13.09
CA ASN A 20 -25.70 -37.00 -11.94
C ASN A 20 -24.19 -36.91 -12.21
N SER A 21 -23.76 -35.85 -12.89
CA SER A 21 -22.36 -35.45 -12.89
C SER A 21 -22.04 -35.00 -11.46
N SER A 22 -21.41 -35.89 -10.69
CA SER A 22 -20.70 -35.53 -9.47
C SER A 22 -19.52 -34.63 -9.84
N LEU A 23 -19.81 -33.38 -10.14
CA LEU A 23 -18.88 -32.25 -10.09
C LEU A 23 -18.61 -31.93 -8.61
N THR A 24 -18.01 -32.90 -7.90
CA THR A 24 -17.50 -32.76 -6.54
C THR A 24 -16.03 -33.15 -6.49
N SER A 25 -15.26 -32.82 -7.52
CA SER A 25 -13.90 -32.39 -7.24
C SER A 25 -14.00 -30.93 -6.85
N GLU A 26 -14.17 -30.67 -5.55
CA GLU A 26 -13.66 -29.45 -4.94
C GLU A 26 -12.19 -29.35 -5.36
N HIS A 27 -11.93 -28.74 -6.51
CA HIS A 27 -10.60 -28.29 -6.86
C HIS A 27 -10.24 -27.31 -5.76
N SER A 28 -9.42 -27.79 -4.82
CA SER A 28 -8.94 -27.02 -3.66
C SER A 28 -8.70 -25.59 -4.12
N ILE A 29 -9.56 -24.69 -3.65
CA ILE A 29 -9.42 -23.27 -3.96
C ILE A 29 -8.07 -22.88 -3.36
N ALA A 30 -7.14 -22.42 -4.20
CA ALA A 30 -5.83 -22.02 -3.71
C ALA A 30 -6.05 -20.95 -2.63
N LYS A 31 -5.51 -21.19 -1.44
CA LYS A 31 -5.61 -20.27 -0.32
C LYS A 31 -4.65 -19.10 -0.63
N LEU A 32 -5.19 -17.89 -0.67
CA LEU A 32 -4.37 -16.68 -0.72
C LEU A 32 -3.79 -16.40 0.66
N SER A 33 -2.58 -15.86 0.70
CA SER A 33 -1.94 -15.31 1.89
C SER A 33 -1.89 -13.78 1.83
N ASN A 34 -1.39 -13.15 2.89
CA ASN A 34 -1.12 -11.71 2.90
C ASN A 34 -0.09 -11.29 1.83
N LEU A 35 0.79 -12.19 1.40
CA LEU A 35 1.75 -11.95 0.30
C LEU A 35 1.04 -11.75 -1.06
N ASP A 36 -0.10 -12.41 -1.29
CA ASP A 36 -0.87 -12.23 -2.52
C ASP A 36 -1.60 -10.88 -2.58
N PHE A 37 -1.81 -10.22 -1.41
CA PHE A 37 -2.46 -8.91 -1.31
C PHE A 37 -1.47 -7.76 -1.16
N ALA A 38 -0.19 -8.02 -0.92
CA ALA A 38 0.86 -7.01 -0.84
C ALA A 38 2.15 -7.53 -1.45
N LEU A 39 2.46 -7.01 -2.63
CA LEU A 39 3.53 -7.52 -3.49
C LEU A 39 4.64 -6.48 -3.59
N LEU A 40 5.86 -6.86 -3.25
CA LEU A 40 7.08 -6.14 -3.62
C LEU A 40 7.67 -6.73 -4.89
N ILE A 41 8.03 -5.85 -5.82
CA ILE A 41 8.74 -6.25 -7.02
C ILE A 41 10.18 -6.64 -6.64
N PRO A 42 10.65 -7.84 -7.01
CA PRO A 42 11.91 -8.39 -6.53
C PRO A 42 13.15 -7.82 -7.26
N PHE A 43 13.39 -6.51 -7.15
CA PHE A 43 14.51 -5.85 -7.83
C PHE A 43 15.89 -6.24 -7.31
N LEU A 44 16.00 -6.71 -6.05
CA LEU A 44 17.28 -7.13 -5.48
C LEU A 44 17.84 -8.36 -6.23
N GLU A 45 16.97 -9.33 -6.50
CA GLU A 45 17.32 -10.54 -7.23
C GLU A 45 17.28 -10.31 -8.75
N TRP A 46 16.35 -9.47 -9.21
CA TRP A 46 16.09 -9.29 -10.64
C TRP A 46 16.12 -7.82 -11.08
N PRO A 47 17.29 -7.17 -11.09
CA PRO A 47 17.42 -5.77 -11.50
C PRO A 47 16.88 -5.46 -12.90
N ALA A 48 16.92 -6.42 -13.83
CA ALA A 48 16.38 -6.25 -15.18
C ALA A 48 14.84 -6.10 -15.21
N LEU A 49 14.14 -6.31 -14.09
CA LEU A 49 12.70 -6.03 -14.01
C LEU A 49 12.38 -4.55 -14.19
N ILE A 50 13.32 -3.64 -13.90
CA ILE A 50 13.10 -2.19 -14.06
C ILE A 50 12.64 -1.82 -15.47
N ASP A 51 13.12 -2.56 -16.48
CA ASP A 51 12.80 -2.34 -17.90
C ASP A 51 11.51 -3.06 -18.34
N LYS A 52 10.93 -3.91 -17.48
CA LYS A 52 9.75 -4.73 -17.77
C LYS A 52 8.50 -4.29 -17.02
N VAL A 53 8.66 -3.64 -15.86
CA VAL A 53 7.53 -3.15 -15.08
C VAL A 53 7.04 -1.80 -15.60
N PRO A 54 5.74 -1.48 -15.41
CA PRO A 54 5.21 -0.16 -15.68
C PRO A 54 6.05 0.95 -15.03
N SER A 55 6.13 2.08 -15.72
CA SER A 55 6.74 3.31 -15.20
C SER A 55 5.82 4.51 -15.44
N LEU A 56 6.01 5.56 -14.64
CA LEU A 56 5.40 6.87 -14.88
C LEU A 56 6.26 7.75 -15.79
N LYS A 57 7.23 7.17 -16.50
CA LYS A 57 8.08 7.90 -17.43
C LYS A 57 7.24 8.58 -18.50
N GLY A 58 7.51 9.86 -18.77
CA GLY A 58 6.77 10.67 -19.74
C GLY A 58 5.34 11.02 -19.33
N ALA A 59 4.95 10.80 -18.08
CA ALA A 59 3.62 11.15 -17.57
C ALA A 59 3.31 12.67 -17.61
N ASP A 60 4.34 13.50 -17.75
CA ASP A 60 4.30 14.95 -17.93
C ASP A 60 4.19 15.39 -19.40
N THR A 61 4.34 14.44 -20.35
CA THR A 61 4.21 14.71 -21.79
C THR A 61 2.75 14.88 -22.19
N THR A 62 2.52 15.33 -23.43
CA THR A 62 1.17 15.43 -24.01
C THR A 62 0.46 14.09 -24.14
N GLU A 63 1.21 12.99 -24.23
CA GLU A 63 0.66 11.63 -24.26
C GLU A 63 0.20 11.19 -22.87
N GLY A 64 0.79 11.76 -21.81
CA GLY A 64 0.49 11.45 -20.43
C GLY A 64 0.91 10.04 -20.02
N SER A 65 0.43 9.59 -18.86
CA SER A 65 0.56 8.21 -18.41
C SER A 65 -0.83 7.59 -18.30
N PRO A 66 -1.05 6.34 -18.75
CA PRO A 66 -2.34 5.68 -18.58
C PRO A 66 -2.71 5.50 -17.10
N PHE A 67 -1.72 5.54 -16.21
CA PHE A 67 -1.85 5.36 -14.77
C PHE A 67 -2.29 6.63 -14.03
N LEU A 68 -2.21 7.81 -14.67
CA LEU A 68 -2.49 9.10 -14.04
C LEU A 68 -3.55 9.88 -14.81
N ALA A 69 -4.32 10.70 -14.10
CA ALA A 69 -5.16 11.70 -14.73
C ALA A 69 -4.30 12.84 -15.33
N PRO A 70 -4.74 13.47 -16.43
CA PRO A 70 -4.05 14.64 -16.97
C PRO A 70 -3.88 15.74 -15.92
N GLY A 71 -2.68 16.33 -15.85
CA GLY A 71 -2.36 17.40 -14.90
C GLY A 71 -2.06 16.94 -13.47
N THR A 72 -2.15 15.65 -13.14
CA THR A 72 -1.85 15.13 -11.80
C THR A 72 -0.43 15.47 -11.34
N LEU A 73 0.58 15.23 -12.18
CA LEU A 73 1.96 15.56 -11.81
C LEU A 73 2.20 17.05 -11.65
N ALA A 74 1.63 17.87 -12.56
CA ALA A 74 1.70 19.33 -12.43
C ALA A 74 1.04 19.82 -11.13
N ALA A 75 -0.05 19.20 -10.70
CA ALA A 75 -0.69 19.52 -9.43
C ALA A 75 0.17 19.11 -8.22
N ILE A 76 0.84 17.95 -8.28
CA ILE A 76 1.79 17.52 -7.25
C ILE A 76 2.98 18.48 -7.19
N ASP A 77 3.60 18.78 -8.32
CA ASP A 77 4.76 19.68 -8.42
C ASP A 77 4.44 21.12 -8.04
N GLY A 78 3.24 21.60 -8.37
CA GLY A 78 2.76 22.91 -7.94
C GLY A 78 2.58 23.00 -6.42
N ARG A 79 2.35 21.87 -5.75
CA ARG A 79 2.17 21.79 -4.29
C ARG A 79 3.49 21.60 -3.55
N LEU A 80 4.45 20.87 -4.14
CA LEU A 80 5.79 20.71 -3.57
C LEU A 80 6.60 22.00 -3.74
N ARG A 81 6.91 22.67 -2.62
CA ARG A 81 7.69 23.93 -2.66
C ARG A 81 9.09 23.68 -3.25
N PHE A 82 9.84 22.74 -2.68
CA PHE A 82 11.10 22.19 -3.20
C PHE A 82 11.44 20.89 -2.44
N PRO A 83 12.08 19.90 -3.10
CA PRO A 83 12.29 19.76 -4.53
C PRO A 83 10.99 19.42 -5.27
N LYS A 84 10.90 19.83 -6.53
CA LYS A 84 9.87 19.36 -7.47
C LYS A 84 10.32 18.03 -8.09
N PHE A 85 9.40 17.30 -8.70
CA PHE A 85 9.71 16.14 -9.53
C PHE A 85 10.24 16.51 -10.94
N ASP A 86 10.27 17.80 -11.30
CA ASP A 86 10.61 18.46 -12.59
C ASP A 86 12.02 18.13 -13.18
N SER A 87 12.32 16.86 -13.41
CA SER A 87 13.44 16.26 -14.18
C SER A 87 13.68 14.79 -13.81
N GLN A 88 12.99 14.25 -12.80
CA GLN A 88 13.24 12.93 -12.23
C GLN A 88 12.04 11.98 -12.22
N VAL A 89 10.85 12.44 -12.67
CA VAL A 89 9.70 11.54 -12.94
C VAL A 89 10.09 10.42 -13.92
N ASP A 90 11.11 10.64 -14.74
CA ASP A 90 11.59 9.70 -15.75
C ASP A 90 11.98 8.31 -15.22
N ASN A 91 12.23 8.18 -13.90
CA ASN A 91 12.68 6.94 -13.27
C ASN A 91 11.72 6.42 -12.19
N LEU A 92 10.43 6.82 -12.21
CA LEU A 92 9.42 6.25 -11.30
C LEU A 92 8.90 4.92 -11.85
N HIS A 93 9.31 3.82 -11.24
CA HIS A 93 8.90 2.47 -11.62
C HIS A 93 7.95 1.88 -10.57
N LEU A 94 7.06 1.02 -11.03
CA LEU A 94 6.24 0.17 -10.15
C LEU A 94 7.16 -0.64 -9.23
N SER A 95 7.11 -0.37 -7.93
CA SER A 95 7.92 -1.09 -6.94
C SER A 95 7.10 -1.94 -5.98
N ALA A 96 5.84 -1.56 -5.77
CA ALA A 96 4.96 -2.33 -4.90
C ALA A 96 3.48 -2.19 -5.28
N ILE A 97 2.70 -3.23 -4.99
CA ILE A 97 1.25 -3.27 -5.21
C ILE A 97 0.57 -3.75 -3.95
N ARG A 98 -0.59 -3.18 -3.63
CA ARG A 98 -1.45 -3.69 -2.57
C ARG A 98 -2.90 -3.73 -3.02
N PHE A 99 -3.54 -4.87 -2.79
CA PHE A 99 -4.97 -5.06 -3.02
C PHE A 99 -5.68 -5.04 -1.67
N GLN A 100 -6.48 -4.01 -1.44
CA GLN A 100 -7.17 -3.79 -0.18
C GLN A 100 -8.67 -4.06 -0.36
N PRO A 101 -9.25 -5.02 0.36
CA PRO A 101 -10.70 -5.26 0.28
C PRO A 101 -11.53 -4.13 0.89
N CYS A 102 -10.95 -3.38 1.84
CA CYS A 102 -11.64 -2.36 2.60
C CYS A 102 -10.67 -1.24 3.00
N ALA A 103 -10.42 -0.29 2.09
CA ALA A 103 -9.48 0.82 2.31
C ALA A 103 -9.97 1.86 3.35
N ASN A 104 -11.25 1.80 3.72
CA ASN A 104 -11.94 2.71 4.65
C ASN A 104 -12.40 2.01 5.95
N LEU A 105 -11.77 0.90 6.32
CA LEU A 105 -12.23 0.06 7.44
C LEU A 105 -12.36 0.83 8.77
N ALA A 106 -11.42 1.73 9.07
CA ALA A 106 -11.45 2.52 10.31
C ALA A 106 -12.69 3.43 10.40
N GLN A 107 -13.25 3.85 9.25
CA GLN A 107 -14.44 4.70 9.19
C GLN A 107 -15.75 3.89 9.20
N VAL A 108 -15.77 2.67 8.64
CA VAL A 108 -17.03 1.95 8.32
C VAL A 108 -17.43 0.81 9.26
N LYS A 109 -17.02 0.86 10.53
CA LYS A 109 -17.40 -0.11 11.57
C LYS A 109 -18.88 -0.61 11.43
N PRO A 110 -19.17 -1.91 11.23
CA PRO A 110 -18.41 -2.99 10.62
C PRO A 110 -19.23 -3.62 9.46
N SER A 111 -19.71 -2.83 8.49
CA SER A 111 -20.45 -3.41 7.35
C SER A 111 -19.52 -3.59 6.15
N ILE A 112 -19.34 -4.84 5.73
CA ILE A 112 -18.62 -5.17 4.50
C ILE A 112 -19.26 -4.53 3.26
N ASP A 113 -20.56 -4.22 3.32
CA ASP A 113 -21.28 -3.56 2.23
C ASP A 113 -20.85 -2.09 2.04
N SER A 114 -20.23 -1.50 3.07
CA SER A 114 -19.69 -0.14 3.03
C SER A 114 -18.17 -0.10 2.81
N CYS A 115 -17.54 -1.26 2.63
CA CYS A 115 -16.13 -1.31 2.29
C CYS A 115 -15.90 -0.74 0.88
N LEU A 116 -14.80 0.00 0.75
CA LEU A 116 -14.29 0.51 -0.52
C LEU A 116 -13.06 -0.31 -0.89
N PRO A 117 -13.19 -1.29 -1.80
CA PRO A 117 -12.05 -2.01 -2.31
C PRO A 117 -11.16 -1.07 -3.12
N GLU A 118 -9.85 -1.23 -2.97
CA GLU A 118 -8.85 -0.35 -3.58
C GLU A 118 -7.62 -1.14 -3.99
N MET A 119 -7.01 -0.78 -5.11
CA MET A 119 -5.65 -1.16 -5.46
C MET A 119 -4.74 0.04 -5.22
N ARG A 120 -3.67 -0.14 -4.45
CA ARG A 120 -2.63 0.86 -4.22
C ARG A 120 -1.36 0.46 -4.91
N ILE A 121 -0.73 1.41 -5.58
CA ILE A 121 0.56 1.21 -6.24
C ILE A 121 1.56 2.20 -5.66
N VAL A 122 2.78 1.70 -5.38
CA VAL A 122 3.94 2.52 -5.07
C VAL A 122 4.79 2.60 -6.33
N TRP A 123 4.98 3.83 -6.81
CA TRP A 123 5.91 4.19 -7.86
C TRP A 123 7.13 4.78 -7.19
N GLN A 124 8.26 4.07 -7.24
CA GLN A 124 9.48 4.51 -6.59
C GLN A 124 10.50 4.94 -7.64
N SER A 125 11.27 5.97 -7.30
CA SER A 125 12.40 6.37 -8.13
C SER A 125 13.52 5.34 -7.99
N LEU A 126 13.84 4.66 -9.08
CA LEU A 126 14.86 3.61 -9.12
C LEU A 126 15.93 3.98 -10.13
N GLU A 127 17.19 3.85 -9.75
CA GLU A 127 18.33 4.18 -10.59
C GLU A 127 19.33 3.04 -10.59
N ARG A 128 20.09 2.89 -11.68
CA ARG A 128 21.29 2.06 -11.66
C ARG A 128 22.39 2.84 -10.93
N ASP A 129 23.15 2.17 -10.07
CA ASP A 129 24.24 2.78 -9.28
C ASP A 129 25.27 3.48 -10.20
N GLU A 130 25.48 2.91 -11.39
CA GLU A 130 26.19 3.50 -12.52
C GLU A 130 25.42 3.16 -13.82
N PRO A 131 25.58 3.90 -14.94
CA PRO A 131 24.82 3.68 -16.17
C PRO A 131 24.82 2.23 -16.68
N ASP A 132 25.96 1.54 -16.58
CA ASP A 132 26.13 0.15 -17.01
C ASP A 132 26.01 -0.88 -15.87
N SER A 133 25.65 -0.42 -14.66
CA SER A 133 25.56 -1.28 -13.48
C SER A 133 24.31 -2.16 -13.51
N THR A 134 24.48 -3.40 -13.08
CA THR A 134 23.35 -4.30 -12.78
C THR A 134 22.75 -4.02 -11.41
N LYS A 135 23.40 -3.20 -10.57
CA LYS A 135 22.90 -2.87 -9.24
C LYS A 135 21.91 -1.71 -9.34
N LEU A 136 20.71 -1.94 -8.79
CA LEU A 136 19.71 -0.89 -8.62
C LEU A 136 19.78 -0.30 -7.22
N VAL A 137 19.53 0.99 -7.15
CA VAL A 137 19.35 1.76 -5.92
C VAL A 137 17.97 2.40 -6.00
N GLY A 138 17.18 2.21 -4.96
CA GLY A 138 15.94 2.97 -4.82
C GLY A 138 16.20 4.26 -4.06
N LEU A 139 15.75 5.36 -4.65
CA LEU A 139 15.79 6.66 -4.00
C LEU A 139 14.62 6.78 -3.01
N ASP A 140 14.79 7.64 -2.02
CA ASP A 140 13.76 7.96 -1.03
C ASP A 140 12.75 8.97 -1.60
N ARG A 141 12.13 8.60 -2.71
CA ARG A 141 11.19 9.39 -3.48
C ARG A 141 10.16 8.44 -4.07
N ASN A 142 8.90 8.66 -3.76
CA ASN A 142 7.82 7.83 -4.26
C ASN A 142 6.56 8.64 -4.57
N ILE A 143 5.71 8.01 -5.37
CA ILE A 143 4.31 8.38 -5.56
C ILE A 143 3.48 7.16 -5.18
N HIS A 144 2.44 7.36 -4.37
CA HIS A 144 1.41 6.37 -4.12
C HIS A 144 0.17 6.75 -4.93
N THR A 145 -0.33 5.84 -5.74
CA THR A 145 -1.61 6.00 -6.45
C THR A 145 -2.63 5.03 -5.90
N SER A 146 -3.84 5.52 -5.64
CA SER A 146 -4.97 4.72 -5.19
C SER A 146 -6.01 4.61 -6.29
N TYR A 147 -6.41 3.37 -6.61
CA TYR A 147 -7.40 3.06 -7.63
C TYR A 147 -8.59 2.36 -6.97
N LYS A 148 -9.77 2.98 -7.01
CA LYS A 148 -10.99 2.39 -6.48
C LYS A 148 -11.42 1.23 -7.35
N LEU A 149 -11.82 0.14 -6.73
CA LEU A 149 -12.39 -1.03 -7.39
C LEU A 149 -13.85 -1.20 -6.94
N SER A 150 -14.74 -1.53 -7.86
CA SER A 150 -16.07 -2.00 -7.48
C SER A 150 -15.97 -3.35 -6.77
N PRO A 151 -17.00 -3.74 -5.98
CA PRO A 151 -17.04 -5.07 -5.37
C PRO A 151 -16.96 -6.23 -6.37
N LEU A 152 -17.44 -6.03 -7.60
CA LEU A 152 -17.34 -7.03 -8.67
C LEU A 152 -15.90 -7.15 -9.17
N GLU A 153 -15.25 -6.02 -9.47
CA GLU A 153 -13.87 -6.01 -9.94
C GLU A 153 -12.91 -6.57 -8.91
N PHE A 154 -13.10 -6.26 -7.63
CA PHE A 154 -12.27 -6.83 -6.57
C PHE A 154 -12.44 -8.35 -6.46
N ARG A 155 -13.66 -8.89 -6.65
CA ARG A 155 -13.87 -10.34 -6.71
C ARG A 155 -13.14 -10.96 -7.90
N GLU A 156 -13.10 -10.27 -9.04
CA GLU A 156 -12.33 -10.72 -10.21
C GLU A 156 -10.83 -10.71 -9.94
N VAL A 157 -10.29 -9.67 -9.29
CA VAL A 157 -8.90 -9.63 -8.82
C VAL A 157 -8.59 -10.84 -7.94
N VAL A 158 -9.40 -11.10 -6.91
CA VAL A 158 -9.21 -12.25 -6.00
C VAL A 158 -9.27 -13.58 -6.75
N ARG A 159 -10.16 -13.71 -7.74
CA ARG A 159 -10.27 -14.91 -8.59
C ARG A 159 -9.00 -15.11 -9.43
N GLU A 160 -8.47 -14.04 -10.02
CA GLU A 160 -7.24 -14.07 -10.82
C GLU A 160 -6.01 -14.38 -9.95
N LEU A 161 -5.86 -13.74 -8.79
CA LEU A 161 -4.80 -14.05 -7.82
C LEU A 161 -4.81 -15.53 -7.43
N ARG A 162 -5.98 -16.11 -7.14
CA ARG A 162 -6.10 -17.55 -6.82
C ARG A 162 -5.68 -18.44 -7.97
N ALA A 163 -5.97 -18.05 -9.21
CA ALA A 163 -5.56 -18.80 -10.39
C ALA A 163 -4.04 -18.77 -10.56
N LEU A 164 -3.42 -17.59 -10.43
CA LEU A 164 -1.96 -17.41 -10.50
C LEU A 164 -1.24 -18.19 -9.37
N LYS A 165 -1.78 -18.10 -8.15
CA LYS A 165 -1.28 -18.85 -7.00
C LYS A 165 -1.34 -20.36 -7.24
N ARG A 166 -2.49 -20.85 -7.73
CA ARG A 166 -2.67 -22.27 -8.07
C ARG A 166 -1.68 -22.74 -9.13
N SER A 167 -1.41 -21.96 -10.17
CA SER A 167 -0.48 -22.37 -11.24
C SER A 167 0.96 -22.49 -10.77
N SER A 168 1.37 -21.73 -9.75
CA SER A 168 2.72 -21.81 -9.18
C SER A 168 2.97 -23.07 -8.32
N ASN A 169 1.89 -23.68 -7.80
CA ASN A 169 1.92 -24.74 -6.80
C ASN A 169 2.83 -24.39 -5.60
N TYR A 170 2.82 -23.13 -5.15
CA TYR A 170 3.62 -22.64 -4.03
C TYR A 170 2.75 -22.36 -2.80
N ASP A 171 3.13 -22.91 -1.65
CA ASP A 171 2.52 -22.59 -0.36
C ASP A 171 3.39 -21.56 0.36
N ASP A 172 2.85 -20.37 0.60
CA ASP A 172 3.47 -19.30 1.40
C ASP A 172 2.65 -18.99 2.65
N THR A 173 1.79 -19.92 3.07
CA THR A 173 1.04 -19.78 4.32
C THR A 173 2.03 -19.58 5.48
N ASN A 174 1.85 -18.51 6.25
CA ASN A 174 2.67 -18.13 7.40
C ASN A 174 4.08 -17.59 7.09
N LEU A 175 4.42 -17.33 5.81
CA LEU A 175 5.64 -16.60 5.52
C LEU A 175 5.48 -15.11 5.90
N PRO A 176 6.55 -14.45 6.37
CA PRO A 176 6.52 -13.01 6.63
C PRO A 176 6.42 -12.22 5.32
N LEU A 177 5.95 -10.98 5.43
CA LEU A 177 5.77 -10.11 4.27
C LEU A 177 7.11 -9.56 3.76
N LEU A 178 7.55 -10.05 2.61
CA LEU A 178 8.77 -9.64 1.89
C LEU A 178 8.52 -9.63 0.37
N ALA A 179 9.57 -9.64 -0.44
CA ALA A 179 9.47 -9.92 -1.87
C ALA A 179 8.73 -11.24 -2.12
N HIS A 180 7.84 -11.23 -3.11
CA HIS A 180 6.88 -12.31 -3.28
C HIS A 180 7.60 -13.64 -3.64
N PRO A 181 7.44 -14.71 -2.84
CA PRO A 181 8.26 -15.92 -2.98
C PRO A 181 8.06 -16.65 -4.33
N ILE A 182 6.86 -16.59 -4.90
CA ILE A 182 6.60 -17.09 -6.26
C ILE A 182 7.44 -16.34 -7.30
N MET A 183 7.45 -15.00 -7.27
CA MET A 183 8.21 -14.20 -8.22
C MET A 183 9.73 -14.44 -8.06
N LEU A 184 10.20 -14.59 -6.83
CA LEU A 184 11.60 -14.96 -6.55
C LEU A 184 11.96 -16.32 -7.18
N LYS A 185 11.08 -17.32 -7.03
CA LYS A 185 11.28 -18.67 -7.56
C LYS A 185 11.21 -18.72 -9.09
N GLU A 186 10.26 -18.02 -9.70
CA GLU A 186 9.99 -18.08 -11.14
C GLU A 186 10.87 -17.12 -11.96
N GLY A 187 11.40 -16.06 -11.36
CA GLY A 187 12.34 -15.13 -11.97
C GLY A 187 11.73 -14.14 -12.97
N LEU A 188 12.56 -13.64 -13.90
CA LEU A 188 12.23 -12.58 -14.86
C LEU A 188 11.06 -12.89 -15.82
N GLU A 189 10.73 -14.16 -16.01
CA GLU A 189 9.64 -14.62 -16.87
C GLU A 189 8.47 -15.18 -16.05
N SER A 190 8.37 -14.80 -14.77
CA SER A 190 7.35 -15.29 -13.84
C SER A 190 5.94 -15.12 -14.41
N PRO A 191 5.20 -16.23 -14.67
CA PRO A 191 3.80 -16.17 -15.05
C PRO A 191 2.95 -15.48 -13.98
N TYR A 192 3.33 -15.63 -12.71
CA TYR A 192 2.68 -14.92 -11.61
C TYR A 192 2.84 -13.40 -11.77
N LEU A 193 4.07 -12.89 -11.94
CA LEU A 193 4.31 -11.46 -12.17
C LEU A 193 3.58 -10.95 -13.42
N ALA A 194 3.66 -11.66 -14.54
CA ALA A 194 2.97 -11.27 -15.76
C ALA A 194 1.44 -11.17 -15.56
N GLY A 195 0.86 -12.08 -14.79
CA GLY A 195 -0.55 -12.04 -14.39
C GLY A 195 -0.89 -10.83 -13.52
N ILE A 196 -0.04 -10.52 -12.53
CA ILE A 196 -0.18 -9.32 -11.69
C ILE A 196 -0.13 -8.04 -12.53
N LEU A 197 0.83 -7.93 -13.45
CA LEU A 197 0.95 -6.76 -14.32
C LEU A 197 -0.27 -6.59 -15.22
N LYS A 198 -0.91 -7.69 -15.65
CA LYS A 198 -2.19 -7.65 -16.39
C LYS A 198 -3.35 -7.15 -15.53
N ILE A 199 -3.37 -7.47 -14.23
CA ILE A 199 -4.35 -6.91 -13.30
C ILE A 199 -4.12 -5.40 -13.15
N VAL A 200 -2.85 -4.97 -13.00
CA VAL A 200 -2.46 -3.56 -12.94
C VAL A 200 -2.89 -2.81 -14.20
N ASP A 201 -2.54 -3.30 -15.39
CA ASP A 201 -2.91 -2.68 -16.67
C ASP A 201 -4.42 -2.47 -16.81
N ARG A 202 -5.22 -3.43 -16.32
CA ARG A 202 -6.68 -3.35 -16.39
C ARG A 202 -7.28 -2.30 -15.46
N TYR A 203 -6.78 -2.19 -14.23
CA TYR A 203 -7.45 -1.43 -13.16
C TYR A 203 -6.70 -0.18 -12.70
N ALA A 204 -5.40 -0.05 -13.01
CA ALA A 204 -4.59 1.11 -12.66
C ALA A 204 -4.69 2.17 -13.76
N ASN A 205 -5.86 2.77 -13.92
CA ASN A 205 -6.06 3.80 -14.94
C ASN A 205 -6.73 5.06 -14.37
N ALA A 206 -6.69 6.15 -15.13
CA ALA A 206 -7.22 7.45 -14.72
C ALA A 206 -8.71 7.45 -14.32
N GLU A 207 -9.52 6.52 -14.85
CA GLU A 207 -10.94 6.39 -14.49
C GLU A 207 -11.11 5.82 -13.07
N HIS A 208 -10.23 4.89 -12.68
CA HIS A 208 -10.27 4.27 -11.35
C HIS A 208 -9.49 5.09 -10.31
N LEU A 209 -8.62 6.00 -10.75
CA LEU A 209 -7.75 6.79 -9.88
C LEU A 209 -8.54 7.71 -8.96
N THR A 210 -8.35 7.58 -7.65
CA THR A 210 -9.04 8.37 -6.62
C THR A 210 -8.14 9.34 -5.89
N SER A 211 -6.86 9.01 -5.74
CA SER A 211 -5.90 9.91 -5.12
C SER A 211 -4.46 9.57 -5.49
N VAL A 212 -3.61 10.59 -5.40
CA VAL A 212 -2.17 10.48 -5.59
C VAL A 212 -1.46 11.18 -4.45
N ALA A 213 -0.74 10.42 -3.64
CA ALA A 213 0.16 10.95 -2.62
C ALA A 213 1.58 10.94 -3.16
N ALA A 214 2.40 11.88 -2.74
CA ALA A 214 3.81 11.93 -3.11
C ALA A 214 4.66 12.26 -1.89
N GLN A 215 5.82 11.61 -1.81
CA GLN A 215 6.86 11.88 -0.84
C GLN A 215 8.18 12.07 -1.59
N VAL A 216 8.89 13.16 -1.30
CA VAL A 216 10.20 13.41 -1.90
C VAL A 216 11.20 13.72 -0.80
N ASN A 217 12.31 12.99 -0.72
CA ASN A 217 13.44 13.41 0.09
C ASN A 217 14.15 14.60 -0.56
N ALA A 218 14.08 15.74 0.10
CA ALA A 218 14.65 17.01 -0.33
C ALA A 218 16.18 17.08 -0.24
N SER A 219 16.85 16.07 0.35
CA SER A 219 18.30 15.98 0.61
C SER A 219 18.90 17.08 1.50
N ILE A 220 18.27 18.26 1.57
CA ILE A 220 18.69 19.37 2.41
C ILE A 220 18.18 19.12 3.83
N ARG A 221 19.09 18.73 4.73
CA ARG A 221 18.85 18.57 6.19
C ARG A 221 17.82 17.50 6.57
N GLY A 222 17.64 16.48 5.74
CA GLY A 222 16.64 15.44 5.97
C GLY A 222 15.25 16.05 6.02
N ARG A 223 14.79 16.59 4.87
CA ARG A 223 13.43 17.09 4.69
C ARG A 223 12.62 16.17 3.79
N TRP A 224 11.41 15.81 4.23
CA TRP A 224 10.49 14.98 3.44
C TRP A 224 9.18 15.71 3.19
N PRO A 225 9.14 16.66 2.23
CA PRO A 225 7.87 17.18 1.74
C PRO A 225 6.96 16.03 1.27
N MET A 226 5.77 16.01 1.85
CA MET A 226 4.68 15.11 1.46
C MET A 226 3.49 15.91 0.97
N THR A 227 2.81 15.43 -0.06
CA THR A 227 1.56 16.04 -0.57
C THR A 227 0.59 14.95 -0.98
N LEU A 228 -0.70 15.31 -1.03
CA LEU A 228 -1.78 14.47 -1.51
C LEU A 228 -2.67 15.29 -2.44
N VAL A 229 -3.08 14.69 -3.57
CA VAL A 229 -4.10 15.23 -4.48
C VAL A 229 -5.22 14.21 -4.62
N SER A 230 -6.46 14.67 -4.64
CA SER A 230 -7.61 13.82 -4.96
C SER A 230 -7.89 13.87 -6.46
N VAL A 231 -8.39 12.77 -7.00
CA VAL A 231 -8.81 12.63 -8.38
C VAL A 231 -10.25 12.15 -8.40
N GLN A 232 -11.08 12.79 -9.22
CA GLN A 232 -12.47 12.39 -9.42
C GLN A 232 -12.82 12.56 -10.90
N ASP A 233 -13.41 11.52 -11.48
CA ASP A 233 -13.83 11.49 -12.89
C ASP A 233 -12.69 11.91 -13.85
N GLY A 234 -11.48 11.40 -13.59
CA GLY A 234 -10.28 11.71 -14.37
C GLY A 234 -9.77 13.14 -14.24
N LYS A 235 -10.26 13.92 -13.26
CA LYS A 235 -9.84 15.30 -13.01
C LYS A 235 -9.22 15.42 -11.63
N VAL A 236 -8.09 16.14 -11.57
CA VAL A 236 -7.49 16.53 -10.29
C VAL A 236 -8.41 17.53 -9.62
N LEU A 237 -8.73 17.29 -8.35
CA LEU A 237 -9.52 18.21 -7.56
C LEU A 237 -8.61 19.21 -6.85
N ASP A 238 -8.91 20.48 -7.08
CA ASP A 238 -8.45 21.58 -6.24
C ASP A 238 -9.46 21.75 -5.11
N GLY A 239 -9.05 21.42 -3.89
CA GLY A 239 -9.94 21.51 -2.75
C GLY A 239 -9.32 20.95 -1.48
N PRO A 240 -9.94 21.26 -0.33
CA PRO A 240 -9.49 20.78 0.95
C PRO A 240 -9.49 19.26 0.99
N LEU A 241 -8.37 18.70 1.45
CA LEU A 241 -8.32 17.28 1.74
C LEU A 241 -9.15 17.02 3.02
N PRO A 242 -10.09 16.06 3.03
CA PRO A 242 -11.01 15.85 4.16
C PRO A 242 -10.32 15.66 5.53
N ILE A 243 -9.10 15.15 5.54
CA ILE A 243 -8.29 14.92 6.75
C ILE A 243 -7.79 16.24 7.36
N PHE A 244 -7.67 17.31 6.56
CA PHE A 244 -6.92 18.52 6.89
C PHE A 244 -7.77 19.80 6.96
N GLY A 245 -9.10 19.69 6.93
CA GLY A 245 -10.00 20.85 6.94
C GLY A 245 -9.83 21.73 5.69
N ASP A 246 -10.09 23.03 5.76
CA ASP A 246 -10.15 23.97 4.61
C ASP A 246 -8.82 24.21 3.85
N GLN A 247 -7.77 23.42 4.13
CA GLN A 247 -6.49 23.58 3.45
C GLN A 247 -6.45 22.84 2.11
N ASN A 248 -6.43 23.62 1.02
CA ASN A 248 -6.38 23.13 -0.36
C ASN A 248 -5.05 22.44 -0.73
N VAL A 249 -4.01 22.65 0.09
CA VAL A 249 -2.66 22.12 -0.10
C VAL A 249 -2.07 21.84 1.26
N PHE A 250 -1.50 20.66 1.43
CA PHE A 250 -0.81 20.28 2.64
C PHE A 250 0.57 19.76 2.29
N VAL A 251 1.58 20.51 2.70
CA VAL A 251 2.97 20.08 2.64
C VAL A 251 3.40 19.80 4.06
N GLN A 252 3.73 18.55 4.36
CA GLN A 252 4.39 18.22 5.61
C GLN A 252 5.87 18.24 5.37
N GLU A 253 6.57 19.14 6.05
CA GLU A 253 8.01 19.08 6.16
C GLU A 253 8.35 18.45 7.50
N LEU A 254 9.20 17.43 7.47
CA LEU A 254 9.85 16.85 8.63
C LEU A 254 11.32 17.22 8.53
N SER A 255 11.97 17.80 9.54
CA SER A 255 13.40 18.14 9.45
C SER A 255 14.25 17.51 10.55
N SER A 256 15.33 16.83 10.13
CA SER A 256 16.32 16.11 10.96
C SER A 256 15.76 14.99 11.86
N PHE A 257 16.57 13.95 12.08
CA PHE A 257 16.22 12.81 12.94
C PHE A 257 17.12 12.73 14.17
N ASP A 258 17.56 13.85 14.75
CA ASP A 258 18.27 13.78 16.02
C ASP A 258 17.25 13.75 17.17
N VAL A 259 16.61 12.59 17.35
CA VAL A 259 15.67 12.37 18.47
C VAL A 259 16.51 12.07 19.72
N THR A 260 17.48 12.92 20.02
CA THR A 260 18.18 12.95 21.32
C THR A 260 17.34 13.74 22.31
N GLU A 261 16.10 13.33 22.58
CA GLU A 261 15.19 13.88 23.61
C GLU A 261 14.94 15.42 23.56
N ILE A 262 15.58 16.18 22.66
CA ILE A 262 15.71 17.65 22.70
C ILE A 262 15.20 18.33 21.42
N ASP A 263 15.28 17.71 20.24
CA ASP A 263 14.81 18.36 19.01
C ASP A 263 13.61 17.60 18.43
N ALA A 264 12.41 18.14 18.71
CA ALA A 264 11.24 17.80 17.92
C ALA A 264 11.51 18.26 16.47
N PRO A 265 11.14 17.49 15.45
CA PRO A 265 11.27 17.96 14.07
C PRO A 265 10.54 19.28 13.89
N ASP A 266 11.11 20.26 13.18
CA ASP A 266 10.35 21.46 12.82
C ASP A 266 9.25 21.06 11.83
N PHE A 267 8.00 21.23 12.23
CA PHE A 267 6.82 21.02 11.39
C PHE A 267 6.20 22.34 10.96
N ILE A 268 5.82 22.45 9.69
CA ILE A 268 5.24 23.67 9.11
C ILE A 268 3.69 23.59 9.04
N ALA A 269 3.06 22.55 9.59
CA ALA A 269 1.61 22.35 9.49
C ALA A 269 0.98 21.85 10.81
N PRO A 270 -0.32 22.10 11.05
CA PRO A 270 -0.98 21.65 12.27
C PRO A 270 -1.01 20.12 12.30
N ILE A 271 -0.21 19.55 13.18
CA ILE A 271 -0.23 18.12 13.47
C ILE A 271 -1.43 17.87 14.37
N LYS A 272 -2.28 16.93 13.99
CA LYS A 272 -3.45 16.55 14.76
C LYS A 272 -3.10 15.68 15.98
N ASP A 273 -1.89 15.11 16.05
CA ASP A 273 -1.66 13.87 16.77
C ASP A 273 -0.47 13.84 17.77
N ASP A 274 -0.65 12.96 18.76
CA ASP A 274 0.20 12.83 19.96
C ASP A 274 1.62 12.30 19.70
N ILE A 275 1.90 11.66 18.55
CA ILE A 275 3.23 11.09 18.29
C ILE A 275 4.34 12.14 18.14
N PHE A 276 3.94 13.39 17.92
CA PHE A 276 4.83 14.53 17.80
C PHE A 276 4.76 15.48 18.99
N LEU A 277 3.98 15.13 20.01
CA LEU A 277 4.04 15.78 21.31
C LEU A 277 5.32 15.33 22.02
N PHE A 278 6.45 15.85 21.56
CA PHE A 278 7.68 15.88 22.34
C PHE A 278 7.62 17.19 23.12
N PRO A 279 7.28 17.16 24.42
CA PRO A 279 7.60 18.32 25.22
C PRO A 279 9.11 18.50 25.05
N SER A 280 9.55 19.65 24.58
CA SER A 280 10.97 20.05 24.54
C SER A 280 11.68 19.90 25.90
N ASP A 281 10.88 19.61 26.93
CA ASP A 281 11.21 19.47 28.32
C ASP A 281 10.66 18.16 28.93
N ILE A 282 10.57 17.05 28.20
CA ILE A 282 10.15 15.76 28.82
C ILE A 282 11.05 15.45 30.03
N SER A 283 12.33 15.82 29.97
CA SER A 283 13.30 15.76 31.06
C SER A 283 12.95 16.62 32.29
N LYS A 284 12.14 17.68 32.13
CA LYS A 284 11.66 18.54 33.23
C LYS A 284 10.39 17.99 33.90
N LEU A 285 9.76 16.96 33.35
CA LEU A 285 8.62 16.29 33.97
C LEU A 285 9.07 15.39 35.13
N THR A 286 8.17 15.12 36.08
CA THR A 286 8.41 14.09 37.10
C THR A 286 8.58 12.71 36.44
N PRO A 287 9.31 11.76 37.05
CA PRO A 287 9.49 10.43 36.47
C PRO A 287 8.17 9.73 36.08
N ALA A 288 7.14 9.83 36.92
CA ALA A 288 5.82 9.27 36.63
C ALA A 288 5.18 9.91 35.38
N ASN A 289 5.27 11.24 35.24
CA ASN A 289 4.75 11.94 34.07
C ASN A 289 5.57 11.65 32.81
N GLN A 290 6.88 11.47 32.92
CA GLN A 290 7.72 11.01 31.80
C GLN A 290 7.25 9.65 31.28
N THR A 291 7.01 8.69 32.17
CA THR A 291 6.51 7.37 31.79
C THR A 291 5.15 7.47 31.09
N ILE A 292 4.22 8.30 31.60
CA ILE A 292 2.91 8.51 30.96
C ILE A 292 3.06 9.08 29.55
N VAL A 293 3.88 10.12 29.37
CA VAL A 293 4.12 10.74 28.05
C VAL A 293 4.76 9.72 27.09
N ARG A 294 5.79 9.00 27.53
CA ARG A 294 6.45 7.97 26.71
C ARG A 294 5.47 6.85 26.31
N GLN A 295 4.62 6.40 27.23
CA GLN A 295 3.61 5.39 26.95
C GLN A 295 2.55 5.91 25.96
N ASN A 296 2.15 7.18 26.06
CA ASN A 296 1.22 7.79 25.11
C ASN A 296 1.82 7.87 23.70
N ILE A 297 3.09 8.24 23.58
CA ILE A 297 3.81 8.25 22.30
C ILE A 297 3.82 6.83 21.70
N VAL A 298 4.22 5.81 22.47
CA VAL A 298 4.24 4.41 22.01
C VAL A 298 2.84 3.94 21.61
N ASN A 299 1.80 4.21 22.41
CA ASN A 299 0.43 3.86 22.07
C ASN A 299 0.00 4.54 20.75
N ALA A 300 0.30 5.81 20.57
CA ALA A 300 -0.06 6.54 19.37
C ALA A 300 0.66 5.98 18.13
N THR A 301 1.92 5.56 18.24
CA THR A 301 2.60 4.86 17.12
C THR A 301 1.92 3.55 16.75
N HIS A 302 1.50 2.75 17.74
CA HIS A 302 0.75 1.52 17.49
C HIS A 302 -0.64 1.79 16.89
N ARG A 303 -1.33 2.85 17.33
CA ARG A 303 -2.60 3.29 16.73
C ARG A 303 -2.44 3.56 15.23
N PHE A 304 -1.40 4.28 14.83
CA PHE A 304 -1.13 4.55 13.41
C PHE A 304 -0.80 3.29 12.61
N GLU A 305 -0.18 2.29 13.21
CA GLU A 305 0.11 1.03 12.55
C GLU A 305 -1.06 0.04 12.59
N ASN A 306 -2.12 0.35 13.33
CA ASN A 306 -3.29 -0.52 13.48
C ASN A 306 -4.37 -0.17 12.45
N PRO A 307 -4.62 -1.03 11.45
CA PRO A 307 -5.56 -0.75 10.37
C PRO A 307 -7.02 -0.63 10.82
N LEU A 308 -7.35 -1.12 12.01
CA LEU A 308 -8.69 -1.02 12.59
C LEU A 308 -8.95 0.37 13.21
N LEU A 309 -7.88 1.13 13.45
CA LEU A 309 -7.94 2.45 14.10
C LEU A 309 -7.60 3.57 13.12
N GLU A 310 -6.61 3.37 12.26
CA GLU A 310 -6.14 4.38 11.30
C GLU A 310 -5.90 3.78 9.91
N ASN A 311 -6.22 4.54 8.87
CA ASN A 311 -5.84 4.25 7.47
C ASN A 311 -5.36 5.53 6.77
N PRO A 312 -4.85 5.44 5.52
CA PRO A 312 -4.41 6.64 4.80
C PRO A 312 -5.50 7.68 4.52
N ASN A 313 -6.78 7.36 4.73
CA ASN A 313 -7.88 8.32 4.66
C ASN A 313 -8.22 8.96 6.02
N THR A 314 -7.58 8.56 7.12
CA THR A 314 -7.78 9.15 8.47
C THR A 314 -6.50 9.72 9.07
N ALA A 315 -5.35 9.14 8.74
CA ALA A 315 -4.04 9.56 9.21
C ALA A 315 -3.34 10.48 8.21
N ASP A 316 -2.58 11.44 8.71
CA ASP A 316 -1.70 12.24 7.87
C ASP A 316 -0.43 11.49 7.45
N CYS A 317 0.17 11.90 6.33
CA CYS A 317 1.31 11.20 5.74
C CYS A 317 2.51 11.16 6.71
N ALA A 318 2.85 12.28 7.36
CA ALA A 318 3.99 12.36 8.26
C ALA A 318 3.77 11.47 9.48
N SER A 319 2.61 11.52 10.13
CA SER A 319 2.30 10.66 11.27
C SER A 319 2.37 9.19 10.90
N CYS A 320 1.75 8.82 9.78
CA CYS A 320 1.75 7.47 9.24
C CYS A 320 3.19 6.95 8.99
N HIS A 321 4.03 7.76 8.34
CA HIS A 321 5.39 7.39 7.98
C HIS A 321 6.36 7.44 9.18
N MET A 322 6.10 8.30 10.17
CA MET A 322 6.92 8.45 11.37
C MET A 322 6.63 7.43 12.46
N ALA A 323 5.42 6.86 12.49
CA ALA A 323 4.99 5.93 13.53
C ALA A 323 6.04 4.85 13.80
N ARG A 324 6.57 4.21 12.75
CA ARG A 324 7.63 3.20 12.86
C ARG A 324 8.90 3.75 13.51
N ILE A 325 9.43 4.86 13.00
CA ILE A 325 10.72 5.42 13.45
C ILE A 325 10.63 5.85 14.90
N VAL A 326 9.56 6.54 15.27
CA VAL A 326 9.31 6.97 16.65
C VAL A 326 9.22 5.75 17.56
N ARG A 327 8.43 4.75 17.18
CA ARG A 327 8.25 3.52 17.96
C ARG A 327 9.57 2.78 18.19
N GLU A 328 10.32 2.51 17.12
CA GLU A 328 11.59 1.77 17.19
C GLU A 328 12.57 2.48 18.13
N ARG A 329 12.76 3.80 17.97
CA ARG A 329 13.66 4.57 18.83
C ARG A 329 13.23 4.61 20.29
N PHE A 330 11.93 4.70 20.55
CA PHE A 330 11.41 4.69 21.92
C PHE A 330 11.53 3.31 22.56
N ILE A 331 11.22 2.23 21.83
CA ILE A 331 11.33 0.85 22.34
C ILE A 331 12.80 0.46 22.54
N ASP A 332 13.71 0.85 21.65
CA ASP A 332 15.15 0.60 21.80
C ASP A 332 15.71 1.23 23.09
N ARG A 333 15.19 2.41 23.47
CA ARG A 333 15.63 3.13 24.68
C ARG A 333 14.84 2.74 25.94
N PHE A 334 13.57 2.36 25.79
CA PHE A 334 12.62 2.07 26.86
C PHE A 334 11.83 0.78 26.51
N PRO A 335 12.48 -0.40 26.56
CA PRO A 335 11.88 -1.65 26.10
C PRO A 335 10.66 -2.08 26.93
N ASP A 336 10.54 -1.60 28.15
CA ASP A 336 9.40 -1.84 29.04
C ASP A 336 8.09 -1.27 28.50
N LEU A 337 8.14 -0.23 27.64
CA LEU A 337 6.95 0.39 27.06
C LEU A 337 6.23 -0.51 26.06
N GLN A 338 6.94 -1.46 25.44
CA GLN A 338 6.36 -2.37 24.44
C GLN A 338 5.30 -3.28 25.06
N ALA A 339 5.53 -3.77 26.28
CA ALA A 339 4.59 -4.65 26.98
C ALA A 339 3.27 -3.95 27.37
N GLY A 340 3.27 -2.62 27.45
CA GLY A 340 2.10 -1.80 27.83
C GLY A 340 1.30 -1.22 26.66
N ALA A 341 1.70 -1.50 25.41
CA ALA A 341 1.10 -0.92 24.21
C ALA A 341 -0.36 -1.38 24.01
N LYS A 342 -1.31 -0.44 24.08
CA LYS A 342 -2.76 -0.76 24.01
C LYS A 342 -3.28 -0.99 22.60
N ASP A 343 -2.72 -0.28 21.63
CA ASP A 343 -3.24 -0.24 20.26
C ASP A 343 -2.50 -1.19 19.31
N PHE A 344 -1.70 -2.10 19.84
CA PHE A 344 -0.96 -3.08 19.06
C PHE A 344 -1.92 -3.97 18.26
N TYR A 345 -1.71 -4.06 16.95
CA TYR A 345 -2.51 -4.92 16.08
C TYR A 345 -2.08 -6.38 16.21
N THR A 346 -3.04 -7.27 16.39
CA THR A 346 -2.82 -8.72 16.46
C THR A 346 -3.67 -9.44 15.43
N ASN A 347 -3.12 -10.46 14.81
CA ASN A 347 -3.84 -11.38 13.94
C ASN A 347 -3.24 -12.78 14.11
N THR A 348 -4.07 -13.79 14.41
CA THR A 348 -3.60 -15.17 14.65
C THR A 348 -3.50 -16.01 13.38
N ARG A 349 -4.01 -15.51 12.26
CA ARG A 349 -4.04 -16.20 10.98
C ARG A 349 -2.80 -15.95 10.14
N TRP A 350 -2.14 -14.80 10.33
CA TRP A 350 -1.03 -14.35 9.49
C TRP A 350 0.22 -14.12 10.32
N ASN A 351 1.38 -14.30 9.68
CA ASN A 351 2.66 -13.93 10.27
C ASN A 351 2.81 -12.40 10.25
N LEU A 352 2.79 -11.79 11.43
CA LEU A 352 2.98 -10.34 11.61
C LEU A 352 4.42 -9.95 11.91
N GLU A 353 5.35 -10.91 11.90
CA GLU A 353 6.76 -10.64 12.13
C GLU A 353 7.37 -9.86 10.98
N ARG A 354 8.22 -8.90 11.34
CA ARG A 354 9.05 -8.17 10.40
C ARG A 354 10.46 -8.75 10.42
N GLU A 355 10.89 -9.35 9.32
CA GLU A 355 12.23 -9.96 9.23
C GLU A 355 13.35 -8.93 9.04
N ASN A 356 13.10 -7.82 8.36
CA ASN A 356 14.16 -6.86 8.06
C ASN A 356 14.53 -6.11 9.35
N THR A 357 15.74 -6.39 9.86
CA THR A 357 16.37 -5.60 10.89
C THR A 357 16.53 -4.18 10.36
N VAL A 358 16.28 -3.20 11.23
CA VAL A 358 16.28 -1.80 10.82
C VAL A 358 17.63 -1.49 10.19
N SER A 359 17.64 -1.10 8.92
CA SER A 359 18.88 -0.67 8.30
C SER A 359 19.41 0.51 9.10
N SER A 360 20.72 0.50 9.34
CA SER A 360 21.40 1.52 10.16
C SER A 360 21.08 2.97 9.73
N THR A 361 20.59 3.15 8.52
CA THR A 361 19.99 4.40 8.05
C THR A 361 18.52 4.47 8.49
N HIS A 362 18.27 4.83 9.77
CA HIS A 362 16.98 5.34 10.28
C HIS A 362 16.48 6.61 9.56
N ALA A 363 16.97 6.88 8.35
CA ALA A 363 16.77 8.10 7.59
C ALA A 363 15.66 7.98 6.55
N SER A 364 15.13 6.78 6.27
CA SER A 364 14.07 6.63 5.27
C SER A 364 12.68 6.60 5.91
N LEU A 365 11.77 7.39 5.33
CA LEU A 365 10.34 7.38 5.66
C LEU A 365 9.55 6.38 4.82
N GLN A 366 10.18 5.65 3.90
CA GLN A 366 9.47 4.66 3.09
C GLN A 366 8.77 3.61 3.97
N LEU A 367 7.64 3.07 3.49
CA LEU A 367 6.87 2.05 4.22
C LEU A 367 6.82 0.70 3.50
N PHE A 368 6.86 0.72 2.16
CA PHE A 368 6.82 -0.47 1.30
C PHE A 368 7.62 -0.17 0.03
N SER A 369 8.91 -0.50 0.03
CA SER A 369 9.83 -0.01 -1.00
C SER A 369 11.05 -0.91 -1.18
N PHE A 370 11.86 -0.62 -2.19
CA PHE A 370 13.18 -1.18 -2.39
C PHE A 370 14.22 -0.06 -2.25
N MET A 371 15.25 -0.21 -1.43
CA MET A 371 16.32 0.79 -1.26
C MET A 371 17.71 0.15 -1.25
N GLY A 372 17.96 -0.76 -2.19
CA GLY A 372 19.12 -1.68 -2.13
C GLY A 372 18.90 -2.87 -1.18
N GLU A 373 17.81 -2.83 -0.43
CA GLU A 373 17.21 -3.91 0.35
C GLU A 373 15.68 -3.77 0.30
N TYR A 374 14.95 -4.82 0.68
CA TYR A 374 13.50 -4.70 0.83
C TYR A 374 13.17 -3.94 2.10
N PHE A 375 12.22 -3.02 2.01
CA PHE A 375 11.75 -2.26 3.16
C PHE A 375 10.25 -2.48 3.34
N VAL A 376 9.87 -3.12 4.45
CA VAL A 376 8.47 -3.36 4.83
C VAL A 376 8.24 -2.90 6.26
N SER A 377 7.43 -1.87 6.43
CA SER A 377 7.02 -1.35 7.73
C SER A 377 5.98 -2.25 8.40
N GLN A 378 5.89 -2.20 9.73
CA GLN A 378 4.86 -2.94 10.47
C GLN A 378 3.44 -2.57 10.04
N ARG A 379 3.21 -1.28 9.72
CA ARG A 379 1.92 -0.82 9.19
C ARG A 379 1.49 -1.62 7.96
N VAL A 380 2.40 -1.81 7.01
CA VAL A 380 2.11 -2.53 5.76
C VAL A 380 1.85 -4.01 6.03
N ILE A 381 2.59 -4.61 6.97
CA ILE A 381 2.33 -5.98 7.43
C ILE A 381 0.92 -6.10 8.01
N ASN A 382 0.57 -5.21 8.95
CA ASN A 382 -0.71 -5.21 9.63
C ASN A 382 -1.88 -4.97 8.66
N GLU A 383 -1.78 -3.98 7.78
CA GLU A 383 -2.83 -3.69 6.80
C GLU A 383 -2.99 -4.82 5.76
N SER A 384 -1.92 -5.58 5.45
CA SER A 384 -1.99 -6.73 4.54
C SER A 384 -2.51 -8.00 5.21
N ALA A 385 -2.48 -8.04 6.54
CA ALA A 385 -2.99 -9.12 7.36
C ALA A 385 -4.45 -8.92 7.80
N MET A 386 -5.17 -7.95 7.24
CA MET A 386 -6.60 -7.82 7.50
C MET A 386 -7.35 -9.04 6.97
N ASP A 387 -8.26 -9.59 7.78
CA ASP A 387 -9.13 -10.67 7.32
C ASP A 387 -10.08 -10.17 6.23
N VAL A 388 -10.10 -10.90 5.12
CA VAL A 388 -10.99 -10.70 3.96
C VAL A 388 -12.05 -11.77 3.91
#